data_AF-A0A8A7KNZ0-F1
#
_entry.id   AF-A0A8A7KNZ0-F1
#
_cell.length_a   1.000
_cell.length_b   1.000
_cell.length_c   1.000
_cell.angle_alpha   90.00
_cell.angle_beta   90.00
_cell.angle_gamma   90.00
#
_symmetry.space_group_name_H-M   'P 1'
#
loop_
_entity.id
_entity.type
_entity.pdbx_description
1 polymer ?
#
loop_
_entity_poly.entity_id
_entity_poly.type
_entity_poly.pdbx_seq_one_letter_code
_entity_poly.pdbx_strand_id
1 'polypeptide(L)'
;MSKQLGYMIRQFRERKSISQQELSEISGLSQSFISSIENNLKSPTIRSLKELAQALDISHEELVKTALFPEKYIDVIKKNNLITGLNASIAKLYKYVIGTGPKRITTDIYKDVVIIRLKPYVSPILEQLSKSSEGKNILSNLARYLFDSYKVEFNKILNEYIGIKVDNIYCDYSNINEILLINIFSEEIL
;
A
#
# COMPACT_ATOMS: atom_id res chain seq x y z
N MET A 1 -2.42 -22.94 -18.33
CA MET A 1 -3.02 -22.33 -17.12
C MET A 1 -2.77 -23.12 -15.83
N SER A 2 -2.69 -24.47 -15.83
CA SER A 2 -2.69 -25.25 -14.58
C SER A 2 -1.43 -25.15 -13.71
N LYS A 3 -0.21 -25.10 -14.29
CA LYS A 3 1.04 -25.22 -13.51
C LYS A 3 1.30 -24.11 -12.48
N GLN A 4 0.89 -22.88 -12.80
CA GLN A 4 1.11 -21.72 -11.92
C GLN A 4 0.06 -21.62 -10.81
N LEU A 5 -1.18 -22.09 -11.04
CA LEU A 5 -2.23 -21.98 -10.04
C LEU A 5 -1.95 -22.83 -8.79
N GLY A 6 -1.55 -24.09 -8.98
CA GLY A 6 -1.20 -24.99 -7.86
C GLY A 6 -0.04 -24.45 -7.04
N TYR A 7 1.00 -23.94 -7.71
CA TYR A 7 2.13 -23.28 -7.05
C TYR A 7 1.69 -22.06 -6.23
N MET A 8 0.82 -21.21 -6.77
CA MET A 8 0.37 -20.00 -6.09
C MET A 8 -0.49 -20.31 -4.86
N ILE A 9 -1.40 -21.29 -4.95
CA ILE A 9 -2.19 -21.77 -3.80
C ILE A 9 -1.24 -22.22 -2.68
N ARG A 10 -0.20 -22.99 -3.01
CA ARG A 10 0.82 -23.41 -2.06
C ARG A 10 1.56 -22.22 -1.45
N GLN A 11 1.96 -21.24 -2.25
CA GLN A 11 2.67 -20.04 -1.76
C GLN A 11 1.83 -19.22 -0.77
N PHE A 12 0.54 -19.01 -1.07
CA PHE A 12 -0.35 -18.30 -0.14
C PHE A 12 -0.57 -19.09 1.15
N ARG A 13 -0.72 -20.42 1.04
CA ARG A 13 -0.85 -21.31 2.19
C ARG A 13 0.37 -21.22 3.10
N GLU A 14 1.59 -21.30 2.53
CA GLU A 14 2.85 -21.21 3.27
C GLU A 14 3.05 -19.83 3.91
N ARG A 15 2.67 -18.73 3.24
CA ARG A 15 2.70 -17.37 3.80
C ARG A 15 1.78 -17.19 5.01
N LYS A 16 0.66 -17.90 5.06
CA LYS A 16 -0.22 -17.95 6.23
C LYS A 16 0.24 -18.94 7.30
N SER A 17 1.34 -19.65 7.05
CA SER A 17 1.92 -20.64 7.96
C SER A 17 0.94 -21.76 8.34
N ILE A 18 0.04 -22.14 7.42
CA ILE A 18 -0.90 -23.24 7.61
C ILE A 18 -0.52 -24.47 6.76
N SER A 19 -0.84 -25.66 7.24
CA SER A 19 -0.68 -26.95 6.57
C SER A 19 -1.79 -27.19 5.55
N GLN A 20 -1.61 -28.20 4.68
CA GLN A 20 -2.68 -28.62 3.76
C GLN A 20 -3.91 -29.16 4.50
N GLN A 21 -3.71 -29.71 5.71
CA GLN A 21 -4.78 -30.19 6.58
C GLN A 21 -5.58 -29.01 7.14
N GLU A 22 -4.92 -27.98 7.65
CA GLU A 22 -5.60 -26.76 8.12
C GLU A 22 -6.31 -26.05 6.96
N LEU A 23 -5.70 -25.97 5.77
CA LEU A 23 -6.38 -25.43 4.59
C LEU A 23 -7.62 -26.27 4.19
N SER A 24 -7.56 -27.58 4.35
CA SER A 24 -8.70 -28.48 4.14
C SER A 24 -9.85 -28.15 5.09
N GLU A 25 -9.54 -27.95 6.37
CA GLU A 25 -10.52 -27.63 7.41
C GLU A 25 -11.19 -26.27 7.17
N ILE A 26 -10.41 -25.25 6.76
CA ILE A 26 -10.92 -23.90 6.51
C ILE A 26 -11.73 -23.83 5.20
N SER A 27 -11.26 -24.48 4.13
CA SER A 27 -11.90 -24.41 2.80
C SER A 27 -13.05 -25.39 2.62
N GLY A 28 -13.16 -26.42 3.46
CA GLY A 28 -14.13 -27.51 3.30
C GLY A 28 -13.81 -28.48 2.16
N LEU A 29 -12.66 -28.33 1.50
CA LEU A 29 -12.15 -29.25 0.48
C LEU A 29 -11.32 -30.36 1.11
N SER A 30 -11.21 -31.53 0.49
CA SER A 30 -10.35 -32.59 1.04
C SER A 30 -8.86 -32.25 0.92
N GLN A 31 -8.08 -32.60 1.93
CA GLN A 31 -6.61 -32.47 1.92
C GLN A 31 -5.98 -33.13 0.68
N SER A 32 -6.49 -34.30 0.27
CA SER A 32 -6.02 -35.01 -0.92
C SER A 32 -6.29 -34.24 -2.22
N PHE A 33 -7.39 -33.50 -2.29
CA PHE A 33 -7.73 -32.65 -3.42
C PHE A 33 -6.84 -31.41 -3.46
N ILE A 34 -6.62 -30.75 -2.32
CA ILE A 34 -5.68 -29.63 -2.18
C ILE A 34 -4.27 -30.06 -2.61
N SER A 35 -3.78 -31.19 -2.09
CA SER A 35 -2.47 -31.73 -2.48
C SER A 35 -2.38 -32.01 -3.98
N SER A 36 -3.44 -32.57 -4.57
CA SER A 36 -3.50 -32.79 -6.03
C SER A 36 -3.45 -31.48 -6.82
N ILE A 37 -4.06 -30.42 -6.32
CA ILE A 37 -4.01 -29.09 -6.94
C ILE A 37 -2.61 -28.48 -6.80
N GLU A 38 -2.04 -28.46 -5.60
CA GLU A 38 -0.70 -27.87 -5.35
C GLU A 38 0.40 -28.57 -6.15
N ASN A 39 0.26 -29.87 -6.39
CA ASN A 39 1.17 -30.67 -7.22
C ASN A 39 0.81 -30.66 -8.72
N ASN A 40 -0.15 -29.83 -9.15
CA ASN A 40 -0.60 -29.70 -10.54
C ASN A 40 -1.15 -31.00 -11.17
N LEU A 41 -1.65 -31.92 -10.34
CA LEU A 41 -2.28 -33.17 -10.76
C LEU A 41 -3.77 -33.00 -11.07
N LYS A 42 -4.42 -31.99 -10.47
CA LYS A 42 -5.82 -31.65 -10.73
C LYS A 42 -6.02 -30.14 -10.85
N SER A 43 -6.97 -29.75 -11.68
CA SER A 43 -7.44 -28.36 -11.76
C SER A 43 -8.68 -28.19 -10.87
N PRO A 44 -8.76 -27.14 -10.04
CA PRO A 44 -9.97 -26.85 -9.28
C PRO A 44 -11.11 -26.39 -10.19
N THR A 45 -12.35 -26.64 -9.76
CA THR A 45 -13.51 -25.96 -10.36
C THR A 45 -13.54 -24.49 -9.91
N ILE A 46 -14.36 -23.65 -10.57
CA ILE A 46 -14.55 -22.25 -10.14
C ILE A 46 -15.05 -22.18 -8.69
N ARG A 47 -15.93 -23.11 -8.29
CA ARG A 47 -16.42 -23.20 -6.91
C ARG A 47 -15.27 -23.50 -5.95
N SER A 48 -14.51 -24.56 -6.21
CA SER A 48 -13.37 -24.94 -5.36
C SER A 48 -12.31 -23.86 -5.30
N LEU A 49 -12.08 -23.14 -6.41
CA LEU A 49 -11.17 -22.01 -6.45
C LEU A 49 -11.63 -20.87 -5.53
N LYS A 50 -12.93 -20.57 -5.50
CA LYS A 50 -13.51 -19.57 -4.58
C LYS A 50 -13.37 -20.00 -3.12
N GLU A 51 -13.64 -21.27 -2.82
CA GLU A 51 -13.48 -21.84 -1.47
C GLU A 51 -12.01 -21.75 -0.99
N LEU A 52 -11.05 -22.07 -1.87
CA LEU A 52 -9.62 -21.91 -1.59
C LEU A 52 -9.21 -20.46 -1.41
N ALA A 53 -9.63 -19.57 -2.30
CA ALA A 53 -9.30 -18.15 -2.23
C ALA A 53 -9.81 -17.53 -0.91
N GLN A 54 -11.06 -17.84 -0.54
CA GLN A 54 -11.65 -17.38 0.72
C GLN A 54 -10.88 -17.90 1.93
N ALA A 55 -10.52 -19.19 1.97
CA ALA A 55 -9.71 -19.76 3.06
C ALA A 55 -8.31 -19.12 3.15
N LEU A 56 -7.74 -18.76 2.00
CA LEU A 56 -6.46 -18.06 1.90
C LEU A 56 -6.55 -16.55 2.14
N ASP A 57 -7.75 -16.01 2.44
CA ASP A 57 -8.00 -14.57 2.66
C ASP A 57 -7.52 -13.70 1.49
N ILE A 58 -7.83 -14.16 0.27
CA ILE A 58 -7.55 -13.49 -1.00
C ILE A 58 -8.79 -13.57 -1.91
N SER A 59 -9.02 -12.57 -2.76
CA SER A 59 -10.11 -12.68 -3.74
C SER A 59 -9.78 -13.73 -4.81
N HIS A 60 -10.80 -14.43 -5.31
CA HIS A 60 -10.62 -15.38 -6.40
C HIS A 60 -10.14 -14.69 -7.71
N GLU A 61 -10.53 -13.43 -7.98
CA GLU A 61 -9.95 -12.70 -9.12
C GLU A 61 -8.45 -12.48 -8.94
N GLU A 62 -8.04 -12.13 -7.72
CA GLU A 62 -6.64 -11.90 -7.39
C GLU A 62 -5.83 -13.19 -7.52
N LEU A 63 -6.33 -14.32 -7.00
CA LEU A 63 -5.70 -15.64 -7.15
C LEU A 63 -5.56 -16.05 -8.63
N VAL A 64 -6.55 -15.78 -9.48
CA VAL A 64 -6.50 -16.05 -10.92
C VAL A 64 -5.51 -15.14 -11.63
N LYS A 65 -5.53 -13.82 -11.36
CA LYS A 65 -4.56 -12.87 -11.93
C LYS A 65 -3.14 -13.29 -11.60
N THR A 66 -2.90 -13.71 -10.36
CA THR A 66 -1.61 -14.22 -9.89
C THR A 66 -1.13 -15.43 -10.68
N ALA A 67 -2.03 -16.38 -10.94
CA ALA A 67 -1.72 -17.59 -11.67
C ALA A 67 -1.52 -17.37 -13.18
N LEU A 68 -2.12 -16.32 -13.76
CA LEU A 68 -2.01 -16.00 -15.18
C LEU A 68 -0.84 -15.06 -15.51
N PHE A 69 -0.49 -14.18 -14.57
CA PHE A 69 0.50 -13.13 -14.77
C PHE A 69 1.44 -13.02 -13.56
N PRO A 70 2.23 -14.06 -13.23
CA PRO A 70 2.99 -14.10 -11.98
C PRO A 70 4.06 -13.01 -11.85
N GLU A 71 4.75 -12.66 -12.94
CA GLU A 71 5.76 -11.58 -12.92
C GLU A 71 5.12 -10.24 -12.55
N LYS A 72 4.10 -9.84 -13.32
CA LYS A 72 3.32 -8.63 -13.07
C LYS A 72 2.66 -8.63 -11.68
N TYR A 73 2.24 -9.80 -11.20
CA TYR A 73 1.63 -9.93 -9.89
C TYR A 73 2.62 -9.75 -8.74
N ILE A 74 3.81 -10.35 -8.86
CA ILE A 74 4.89 -10.18 -7.87
C ILE A 74 5.24 -8.69 -7.76
N ASP A 75 5.32 -7.98 -8.88
CA ASP A 75 5.59 -6.54 -8.89
C ASP A 75 4.46 -5.72 -8.25
N VAL A 76 3.20 -6.10 -8.51
CA VAL A 76 2.03 -5.49 -7.85
C VAL A 76 2.05 -5.71 -6.34
N ILE A 77 2.33 -6.93 -5.86
CA ILE A 77 2.46 -7.21 -4.42
C ILE A 77 3.60 -6.40 -3.81
N LYS A 78 4.79 -6.41 -4.44
CA LYS A 78 5.95 -5.67 -3.95
C LYS A 78 5.63 -4.18 -3.84
N LYS A 79 5.00 -3.62 -4.88
CA LYS A 79 4.55 -2.23 -4.91
C LYS A 79 3.52 -1.95 -3.81
N ASN A 80 2.53 -2.82 -3.60
CA ASN A 80 1.52 -2.65 -2.55
C ASN A 80 2.13 -2.70 -1.14
N ASN A 81 3.05 -3.63 -0.89
CA ASN A 81 3.75 -3.72 0.39
C ASN A 81 4.63 -2.49 0.65
N LEU A 82 5.36 -2.04 -0.38
CA LEU A 82 6.15 -0.80 -0.35
C LEU A 82 5.26 0.39 -0.02
N ILE A 83 4.15 0.57 -0.74
CA ILE A 83 3.19 1.67 -0.51
C ILE A 83 2.61 1.60 0.90
N THR A 84 2.25 0.41 1.38
CA THR A 84 1.66 0.23 2.71
C THR A 84 2.67 0.59 3.81
N GLY A 85 3.91 0.11 3.69
CA GLY A 85 4.99 0.43 4.63
C GLY A 85 5.33 1.92 4.63
N LEU A 86 5.50 2.50 3.44
CA LEU A 86 5.74 3.93 3.26
C LEU A 86 4.62 4.75 3.91
N ASN A 87 3.36 4.43 3.61
CA ASN A 87 2.21 5.13 4.18
C ASN A 87 2.19 5.08 5.71
N ALA A 88 2.52 3.93 6.31
CA ALA A 88 2.56 3.79 7.75
C ALA A 88 3.67 4.66 8.38
N SER A 89 4.85 4.70 7.78
CA SER A 89 5.98 5.50 8.27
C SER A 89 5.74 6.99 8.12
N ILE A 90 5.17 7.42 6.99
CA ILE A 90 4.78 8.82 6.77
C ILE A 90 3.65 9.24 7.72
N ALA A 91 2.66 8.37 7.96
CA ALA A 91 1.60 8.64 8.92
C ALA A 91 2.14 8.77 10.36
N LYS A 92 3.17 7.99 10.73
CA LYS A 92 3.86 8.13 12.02
C LYS A 92 4.60 9.46 12.14
N LEU A 93 5.37 9.85 11.12
CA LEU A 93 6.04 11.15 11.10
C LEU A 93 5.02 12.29 11.18
N TYR A 94 3.96 12.25 10.37
CA TYR A 94 2.88 13.23 10.42
C TYR A 94 2.25 13.33 11.80
N LYS A 95 1.96 12.20 12.46
CA LYS A 95 1.44 12.16 13.82
C LYS A 95 2.41 12.78 14.83
N TYR A 96 3.72 12.54 14.68
CA TYR A 96 4.73 13.15 15.53
C TYR A 96 4.74 14.68 15.39
N VAL A 97 4.66 15.20 14.16
CA VAL A 97 4.71 16.63 13.87
C VAL A 97 3.41 17.36 14.29
N ILE A 98 2.25 16.78 13.97
CA ILE A 98 0.93 17.43 14.13
C ILE A 98 0.23 17.00 15.43
N GLY A 99 0.71 15.94 16.10
CA GLY A 99 0.12 15.35 17.30
C GLY A 99 -0.97 14.30 17.00
N THR A 100 -1.58 14.36 15.80
CA THR A 100 -2.60 13.40 15.36
C THR A 100 -2.25 12.77 14.02
N GLY A 101 -2.58 11.49 13.82
CA GLY A 101 -2.45 10.84 12.51
C GLY A 101 -3.45 11.38 11.49
N PRO A 102 -3.20 11.22 10.18
CA PRO A 102 -4.14 11.64 9.15
C PRO A 102 -5.39 10.75 9.16
N LYS A 103 -6.53 11.28 8.69
CA LYS A 103 -7.75 10.50 8.46
C LYS A 103 -7.55 9.46 7.36
N ARG A 104 -6.77 9.80 6.33
CA ARG A 104 -6.40 8.91 5.24
C ARG A 104 -5.06 9.31 4.65
N ILE A 105 -4.29 8.33 4.21
CA ILE A 105 -3.11 8.52 3.38
C ILE A 105 -3.20 7.61 2.16
N THR A 106 -2.85 8.11 0.99
CA THR A 106 -2.79 7.34 -0.26
C THR A 106 -1.52 7.72 -1.01
N THR A 107 -0.89 6.74 -1.64
CA THR A 107 0.33 6.97 -2.42
C THR A 107 0.21 6.33 -3.79
N ASP A 108 0.52 7.12 -4.82
CA ASP A 108 0.64 6.67 -6.20
C ASP A 108 2.10 6.80 -6.63
N ILE A 109 2.59 5.81 -7.38
CA ILE A 109 3.94 5.81 -7.95
C ILE A 109 3.81 5.69 -9.46
N TYR A 110 4.40 6.66 -10.16
CA TYR A 110 4.45 6.73 -11.61
C TYR A 110 5.85 7.11 -12.06
N LYS A 111 6.57 6.15 -12.66
CA LYS A 111 7.98 6.30 -13.05
C LYS A 111 8.84 6.77 -11.87
N ASP A 112 9.56 7.87 -12.02
CA ASP A 112 10.40 8.56 -11.05
C ASP A 112 9.62 9.46 -10.07
N VAL A 113 8.28 9.45 -10.13
CA VAL A 113 7.43 10.34 -9.31
C VAL A 113 6.60 9.56 -8.29
N VAL A 114 6.67 9.99 -7.03
CA VAL A 114 5.79 9.53 -5.95
C VAL A 114 4.88 10.65 -5.49
N ILE A 115 3.58 10.42 -5.59
CA ILE A 115 2.53 11.34 -5.17
C ILE A 115 1.89 10.80 -3.89
N ILE A 116 2.03 11.53 -2.79
CA ILE A 116 1.42 11.19 -1.50
C ILE A 116 0.32 12.20 -1.20
N ARG A 117 -0.90 11.72 -0.97
CA ARG A 117 -2.04 12.54 -0.53
C ARG A 117 -2.38 12.21 0.91
N LEU A 118 -2.41 13.24 1.74
CA LEU A 118 -2.77 13.17 3.15
C LEU A 118 -4.08 13.92 3.37
N LYS A 119 -5.08 13.25 3.97
CA LYS A 119 -6.31 13.88 4.42
C LYS A 119 -6.23 14.12 5.92
N PRO A 120 -6.05 15.38 6.39
CA PRO A 120 -5.96 15.70 7.82
C PRO A 120 -7.32 15.61 8.52
N TYR A 121 -7.29 15.59 9.85
CA TYR A 121 -8.44 15.99 10.67
C TYR A 121 -8.42 17.51 10.80
N VAL A 122 -9.46 18.17 10.29
CA VAL A 122 -9.58 19.63 10.38
C VAL A 122 -10.33 19.98 11.66
N SER A 123 -9.68 20.72 12.56
CA SER A 123 -10.33 21.23 13.75
C SER A 123 -11.15 22.49 13.44
N PRO A 124 -12.18 22.82 14.24
CA PRO A 124 -13.03 24.00 13.99
C PRO A 124 -12.24 25.31 13.89
N ILE A 125 -11.15 25.46 14.66
CA ILE A 125 -10.30 26.66 14.59
C ILE A 125 -9.58 26.79 13.25
N LEU A 126 -9.04 25.69 12.71
CA LEU A 126 -8.38 25.69 11.40
C LEU A 126 -9.39 26.00 10.29
N GLU A 127 -10.61 25.48 10.40
CA GLU A 127 -11.70 25.78 9.48
C GLU A 127 -12.05 27.28 9.51
N GLN A 128 -12.16 27.89 10.69
CA GLN A 128 -12.41 29.33 10.81
C GLN A 128 -11.26 30.17 10.24
N LEU A 129 -10.00 29.84 10.56
CA LEU A 129 -8.82 30.54 10.02
C LEU A 129 -8.77 30.48 8.50
N SER A 130 -9.19 29.36 7.91
CA SER A 130 -9.19 29.20 6.45
C SER A 130 -10.17 30.13 5.72
N LYS A 131 -11.10 30.79 6.43
CA LYS A 131 -12.12 31.66 5.83
C LYS A 131 -11.60 33.06 5.51
N SER A 132 -10.53 33.52 6.17
CA SER A 132 -9.93 34.84 5.92
C SER A 132 -8.63 34.72 5.10
N SER A 133 -8.29 35.76 4.34
CA SER A 133 -7.03 35.81 3.59
C SER A 133 -5.81 35.79 4.52
N GLU A 134 -5.87 36.51 5.63
CA GLU A 134 -4.82 36.52 6.65
C GLU A 134 -4.63 35.15 7.32
N GLY A 135 -5.73 34.48 7.69
CA GLY A 135 -5.66 33.14 8.27
C GLY A 135 -5.10 32.11 7.30
N LYS A 136 -5.47 32.16 6.01
CA LYS A 136 -4.84 31.32 4.96
C LYS A 136 -3.33 31.54 4.87
N ASN A 137 -2.86 32.78 4.98
CA ASN A 137 -1.43 33.09 4.96
C ASN A 137 -0.71 32.50 6.18
N ILE A 138 -1.29 32.63 7.37
CA ILE A 138 -0.75 32.03 8.61
C ILE A 138 -0.63 30.51 8.46
N LEU A 139 -1.70 29.85 8.01
CA LEU A 139 -1.71 28.40 7.81
C LEU A 139 -0.66 27.95 6.79
N SER A 140 -0.53 28.69 5.67
CA SER A 140 0.45 28.39 4.62
C SER A 140 1.89 28.56 5.14
N ASN A 141 2.16 29.59 5.94
CA ASN A 141 3.47 29.83 6.52
C ASN A 141 3.84 28.79 7.57
N LEU A 142 2.90 28.42 8.44
CA LEU A 142 3.09 27.33 9.40
C LEU A 142 3.40 26.02 8.68
N ALA A 143 2.61 25.69 7.66
CA ALA A 143 2.78 24.45 6.91
C ALA A 143 4.15 24.40 6.21
N ARG A 144 4.58 25.51 5.59
CA ARG A 144 5.92 25.63 4.98
C ARG A 144 7.03 25.45 6.02
N TYR A 145 6.93 26.13 7.16
CA TYR A 145 7.91 26.01 8.24
C TYR A 145 8.04 24.57 8.76
N LEU A 146 6.90 23.90 9.01
CA LEU A 146 6.89 22.52 9.46
C LEU A 146 7.48 21.59 8.39
N PHE A 147 7.10 21.78 7.12
CA PHE A 147 7.66 20.99 6.03
C PHE A 147 9.18 21.10 5.97
N ASP A 148 9.71 22.32 5.97
CA ASP A 148 11.15 22.57 5.88
C ASP A 148 11.89 22.00 7.09
N SER A 149 11.28 22.07 8.28
CA SER A 149 11.85 21.54 9.53
C SER A 149 11.98 20.02 9.54
N TYR A 150 11.06 19.30 8.90
CA TYR A 150 11.01 17.82 8.89
C TYR A 150 11.35 17.21 7.54
N LYS A 151 11.83 18.02 6.59
CA LYS A 151 12.15 17.59 5.21
C LYS A 151 13.21 16.50 5.19
N VAL A 152 14.17 16.56 6.11
CA VAL A 152 15.28 15.59 6.19
C VAL A 152 14.78 14.21 6.62
N GLU A 153 13.94 14.15 7.65
CA GLU A 153 13.30 12.93 8.14
C GLU A 153 12.38 12.33 7.09
N PHE A 154 11.60 13.17 6.41
CA PHE A 154 10.73 12.75 5.33
C PHE A 154 11.51 12.12 4.17
N ASN A 155 12.63 12.75 3.76
CA ASN A 155 13.53 12.20 2.75
C ASN A 155 14.16 10.86 3.18
N LYS A 156 14.54 10.72 4.44
CA LYS A 156 15.08 9.45 4.96
C LYS A 156 14.07 8.33 4.80
N ILE A 157 12.81 8.56 5.18
CA ILE A 157 11.73 7.58 5.01
C ILE A 157 11.58 7.20 3.53
N LEU A 158 11.51 8.16 2.61
CA LEU A 158 11.38 7.86 1.18
C LEU A 158 12.55 7.01 0.67
N ASN A 159 13.79 7.40 1.01
CA ASN A 159 14.99 6.67 0.59
C ASN A 159 15.03 5.25 1.17
N GLU A 160 14.58 5.04 2.42
CA GLU A 160 14.53 3.70 3.05
C GLU A 160 13.58 2.73 2.33
N TYR A 161 12.44 3.22 1.83
CA TYR A 161 11.45 2.38 1.15
C TYR A 161 11.70 2.22 -0.34
N ILE A 162 12.23 3.25 -1.00
CA ILE A 162 12.37 3.28 -2.47
C ILE A 162 13.79 2.90 -2.89
N GLY A 163 14.80 3.16 -2.06
CA GLY A 163 16.21 2.88 -2.37
C GLY A 163 16.84 3.82 -3.39
N ILE A 164 16.09 4.81 -3.88
CA ILE A 164 16.53 5.83 -4.84
C ILE A 164 16.54 7.18 -4.12
N LYS A 165 17.50 8.03 -4.46
CA LYS A 165 17.62 9.38 -3.89
C LYS A 165 16.48 10.28 -4.37
N VAL A 166 15.86 11.00 -3.44
CA VAL A 166 14.94 12.10 -3.75
C VAL A 166 15.72 13.32 -4.25
N ASP A 167 15.40 13.79 -5.45
CA ASP A 167 15.97 15.00 -6.02
C ASP A 167 15.18 16.24 -5.59
N ASN A 168 13.85 16.20 -5.70
CA ASN A 168 12.98 17.31 -5.36
C ASN A 168 11.74 16.85 -4.59
N ILE A 169 11.26 17.69 -3.68
CA ILE A 169 9.95 17.55 -3.05
C ILE A 169 9.19 18.86 -3.17
N TYR A 170 7.97 18.75 -3.69
CA TYR A 170 6.99 19.82 -3.72
C TYR A 170 5.85 19.46 -2.79
N CYS A 171 5.43 20.43 -1.98
CA CYS A 171 4.27 20.26 -1.13
C CYS A 171 3.25 21.38 -1.39
N ASP A 172 2.01 20.99 -1.66
CA ASP A 172 0.88 21.91 -1.74
C ASP A 172 0.05 21.85 -0.46
N TYR A 173 -0.11 23.02 0.15
CA TYR A 173 -0.89 23.26 1.37
C TYR A 173 -2.06 24.23 1.12
N SER A 174 -2.36 24.52 -0.15
CA SER A 174 -3.44 25.43 -0.54
C SER A 174 -4.81 24.98 -0.03
N ASN A 175 -4.98 23.68 0.20
CA ASN A 175 -6.19 23.07 0.70
C ASN A 175 -6.01 22.52 2.12
N ILE A 176 -6.72 23.09 3.09
CA ILE A 176 -6.66 22.61 4.49
C ILE A 176 -7.23 21.18 4.65
N ASN A 177 -7.99 20.68 3.67
CA ASN A 177 -8.59 19.35 3.70
C ASN A 177 -7.73 18.27 3.02
N GLU A 178 -6.64 18.66 2.37
CA GLU A 178 -5.78 17.74 1.63
C GLU A 178 -4.38 18.34 1.45
N ILE A 179 -3.37 17.59 1.87
CA ILE A 179 -1.97 17.93 1.63
C ILE A 179 -1.46 17.02 0.51
N LEU A 180 -0.89 17.62 -0.53
CA LEU A 180 -0.33 16.91 -1.68
C LEU A 180 1.19 17.05 -1.67
N LEU A 181 1.89 15.92 -1.63
CA LEU A 181 3.34 15.83 -1.71
C LEU A 181 3.72 15.16 -3.02
N ILE A 182 4.55 15.82 -3.82
CA ILE A 182 5.10 15.30 -5.08
C ILE A 182 6.60 15.18 -4.91
N ASN A 183 7.11 13.97 -5.06
CA ASN A 183 8.51 13.63 -4.85
C ASN A 183 9.07 13.13 -6.16
N ILE A 184 10.14 13.76 -6.64
CA ILE A 184 10.85 13.39 -7.87
C ILE A 184 12.16 12.74 -7.47
N PHE A 185 12.42 11.57 -8.02
CA PHE A 185 13.59 10.75 -7.74
C PHE A 185 14.59 10.83 -8.89
N SER A 186 15.86 10.54 -8.59
CA SER A 186 16.93 10.60 -9.58
C SER A 186 16.86 9.52 -10.66
N GLU A 187 16.08 8.46 -10.43
CA GLU A 187 15.94 7.29 -11.31
C GLU A 187 14.47 6.80 -11.29
N GLU A 188 14.07 6.01 -12.29
CA GLU A 188 12.73 5.43 -12.33
C GLU A 188 12.50 4.44 -11.17
N ILE A 189 11.33 4.53 -10.53
CA ILE A 189 10.95 3.65 -9.43
C ILE A 189 10.20 2.45 -9.99
N LEU A 190 10.92 1.31 -10.04
CA LEU A 190 10.47 -0.02 -10.48
C LEU A 190 10.10 -0.10 -11.96
#